data_AF-A0A416E3T4-F1
#
_entry.id   AF-A0A416E3T4-F1
#
_cell.length_a   1.000
_cell.length_b   1.000
_cell.length_c   1.000
_cell.angle_alpha   90.00
_cell.angle_beta   90.00
_cell.angle_gamma   90.00
#
_symmetry.space_group_name_H-M   'P 1'
#
loop_
_entity.id
_entity.type
_entity.pdbx_description
1 polymer ?
#
loop_
_entity_poly.entity_id
_entity_poly.type
_entity_poly.pdbx_seq_one_letter_code
_entity_poly.pdbx_strand_id
1 'polypeptide(L)' 'MSITATELKINLGKYLMLAETEDIYITRNGKVVAKLSNPYQDRVDVAKSLFGVLSNDMTLEEAREERLNTI' A
#
# COMPACT_ATOMS: atom_id res chain seq x y z
N MET A 1 -13.01 -4.35 -2.14
CA MET A 1 -14.16 -4.69 -3.03
C MET A 1 -14.15 -6.16 -3.50
N SER A 2 -15.19 -6.67 -4.19
CA SER A 2 -15.18 -8.02 -4.80
C SER A 2 -15.68 -8.01 -6.26
N ILE A 3 -15.00 -8.73 -7.14
CA ILE A 3 -15.28 -8.79 -8.60
C ILE A 3 -15.23 -10.23 -9.12
N THR A 4 -15.73 -10.48 -10.34
CA THR A 4 -15.60 -11.79 -10.99
C THR A 4 -14.28 -11.91 -11.76
N ALA A 5 -13.80 -13.12 -11.98
CA ALA A 5 -12.63 -13.37 -12.83
C ALA A 5 -12.83 -12.88 -14.28
N THR A 6 -14.07 -12.92 -14.80
CA THR A 6 -14.42 -12.39 -16.12
C THR A 6 -14.27 -10.88 -16.16
N GLU A 7 -14.79 -10.18 -15.15
CA GLU A 7 -14.69 -8.72 -15.01
C GLU A 7 -13.23 -8.26 -14.91
N LEU A 8 -12.41 -8.95 -14.11
CA LEU A 8 -10.97 -8.69 -14.01
C LEU A 8 -10.26 -8.83 -15.37
N LYS A 9 -10.60 -9.87 -16.14
CA LYS A 9 -9.98 -10.11 -17.45
C LYS A 9 -10.30 -9.00 -18.45
N ILE A 10 -11.53 -8.47 -18.44
CA ILE A 10 -11.96 -7.41 -19.35
C ILE A 10 -11.37 -6.05 -18.94
N ASN A 11 -11.30 -5.77 -17.64
CA ASN A 11 -10.95 -4.45 -17.10
C ASN A 11 -9.65 -4.46 -16.28
N LEU A 12 -8.65 -5.26 -16.68
CA LEU A 12 -7.42 -5.49 -15.89
C LEU A 12 -6.73 -4.19 -15.46
N GLY A 13 -6.51 -3.25 -16.40
CA GLY A 13 -5.82 -1.99 -16.10
C GLY A 13 -6.51 -1.16 -15.02
N LYS A 14 -7.85 -1.08 -15.05
CA LYS A 14 -8.64 -0.40 -14.02
C LYS A 14 -8.40 -1.01 -12.64
N TYR A 15 -8.40 -2.34 -12.55
CA TYR A 15 -8.23 -3.02 -11.27
C TYR A 15 -6.80 -3.03 -10.75
N LEU A 16 -5.79 -2.97 -11.64
CA LEU A 16 -4.41 -2.74 -11.22
C LEU A 16 -4.24 -1.38 -10.55
N MET A 17 -4.84 -0.32 -11.11
CA MET A 17 -4.80 1.02 -10.49
C MET A 17 -5.52 1.06 -9.13
N LEU A 18 -6.69 0.41 -9.03
CA LEU A 18 -7.42 0.34 -7.76
C LEU A 18 -6.67 -0.49 -6.71
N ALA A 19 -5.95 -1.54 -7.13
CA ALA A 19 -5.18 -2.39 -6.23
C ALA A 19 -4.02 -1.66 -5.54
N GLU A 20 -3.61 -0.48 -6.01
CA GLU A 20 -2.60 0.34 -5.35
C GLU A 20 -3.08 0.86 -3.98
N THR A 21 -4.38 1.08 -3.83
CA THR A 21 -4.98 1.74 -2.65
C THR A 21 -6.00 0.89 -1.91
N GLU A 22 -6.58 -0.13 -2.54
CA GLU A 22 -7.54 -1.02 -1.90
C GLU A 22 -7.40 -2.48 -2.31
N ASP A 23 -7.84 -3.37 -1.41
CA ASP A 23 -7.87 -4.81 -1.66
C ASP A 23 -9.07 -5.23 -2.50
N ILE A 24 -8.81 -6.08 -3.48
CA ILE A 24 -9.82 -6.58 -4.43
C ILE A 24 -9.89 -8.10 -4.38
N TYR A 25 -11.04 -8.63 -3.95
CA TYR A 25 -11.29 -10.08 -3.96
C TYR A 25 -11.82 -10.52 -5.33
N ILE A 26 -11.29 -11.62 -5.84
CA ILE A 26 -11.64 -12.17 -7.15
C ILE A 26 -12.44 -13.45 -6.93
N THR A 27 -13.61 -13.50 -7.56
CA THR A 27 -14.56 -14.62 -7.45
C THR A 27 -14.67 -15.42 -8.74
N ARG A 28 -14.89 -16.72 -8.60
CA ARG A 28 -15.25 -17.64 -9.69
C ARG A 28 -16.40 -18.52 -9.21
N ASN A 29 -17.50 -18.57 -9.96
CA ASN A 29 -18.71 -19.30 -9.59
C ASN A 29 -19.22 -18.94 -8.18
N GLY A 30 -19.21 -17.65 -7.84
CA GLY A 30 -19.65 -17.13 -6.54
C GLY A 30 -18.70 -17.37 -5.36
N LYS A 31 -17.55 -18.05 -5.56
CA LYS A 31 -16.55 -18.30 -4.50
C LYS A 31 -15.33 -17.41 -4.70
N VAL A 32 -14.79 -16.85 -3.62
CA VAL A 32 -13.51 -16.13 -3.65
C VAL A 32 -12.39 -17.12 -3.92
N VAL A 33 -11.55 -16.83 -4.91
CA VAL A 33 -10.43 -17.69 -5.33
C VAL A 33 -9.08 -16.99 -5.29
N ALA A 34 -9.06 -15.66 -5.27
CA ALA A 34 -7.84 -14.87 -5.20
C ALA A 34 -8.10 -13.48 -4.61
N LYS A 35 -7.01 -12.79 -4.28
CA LYS A 35 -6.97 -11.40 -3.84
C LYS A 35 -5.92 -10.67 -4.67
N LEU A 36 -6.28 -9.50 -5.19
CA LEU A 36 -5.37 -8.55 -5.83
C LEU A 36 -5.16 -7.40 -4.85
N SER A 37 -3.91 -7.13 -4.49
CA SER A 37 -3.52 -6.12 -3.50
C SER A 37 -2.15 -5.55 -3.79
N ASN A 38 -1.86 -4.36 -3.28
CA ASN A 38 -0.55 -3.76 -3.34
C ASN A 38 0.49 -4.65 -2.60
N PRO A 39 1.57 -5.12 -3.26
CA PRO A 39 2.57 -5.97 -2.62
C PRO A 39 3.45 -5.22 -1.61
N TYR A 40 3.37 -3.89 -1.57
CA TYR A 40 4.17 -3.04 -0.69
C TYR A 40 3.33 -2.38 0.42
N GLN A 41 2.11 -2.85 0.67
CA GLN A 41 1.21 -2.26 1.65
C GLN A 41 1.87 -2.13 3.04
N ASP A 42 2.58 -3.15 3.50
CA ASP A 42 3.29 -3.11 4.79
C ASP A 42 4.33 -1.98 4.85
N ARG A 43 5.04 -1.71 3.74
CA ARG A 43 6.02 -0.61 3.68
C ARG A 43 5.32 0.75 3.72
N VAL A 44 4.18 0.86 3.05
CA VAL A 44 3.34 2.06 3.09
C VAL A 44 2.83 2.29 4.51
N ASP A 45 2.42 1.24 5.22
CA ASP A 45 1.89 1.35 6.58
C ASP A 45 2.99 1.67 7.60
N VAL A 46 4.20 1.10 7.44
CA VAL A 46 5.38 1.48 8.23
C VAL A 46 5.73 2.95 7.98
N ALA A 47 5.81 3.40 6.72
CA ALA A 47 6.06 4.81 6.41
C ALA A 47 4.98 5.72 7.02
N LYS A 48 3.69 5.31 6.95
CA LYS A 48 2.57 6.01 7.59
C LYS A 48 2.73 6.15 9.10
N SER A 49 3.15 5.09 9.78
CA SER A 49 3.35 5.11 11.25
C SER A 49 4.46 6.07 11.70
N LEU A 50 5.44 6.34 10.83
CA LEU A 50 6.55 7.25 11.12
C LEU A 50 6.17 8.73 11.00
N PHE A 51 5.16 9.10 10.19
CA PHE A 51 4.71 10.49 10.04
C PHE A 51 4.19 11.13 11.35
N GLY A 52 3.88 10.34 12.38
CA GLY A 52 3.49 10.86 13.71
C GLY A 52 4.63 10.96 14.72
N VAL A 53 5.78 10.34 14.43
CA VAL A 53 6.97 10.32 15.30
C VAL A 53 8.03 11.28 14.77
N LEU A 54 8.12 11.42 13.45
CA LEU A 54 8.99 12.38 12.79
C LEU A 54 8.17 13.65 12.54
N SER A 55 8.61 14.78 13.10
CA SER A 55 8.04 16.08 12.77
C SER A 55 8.12 16.30 11.25
N ASN A 56 7.03 16.73 10.61
CA ASN A 56 6.99 17.05 9.17
C ASN A 56 8.01 18.12 8.75
N ASP A 57 8.56 18.84 9.74
CA ASP A 57 9.54 19.91 9.54
C ASP A 57 10.99 19.42 9.60
N MET A 58 11.23 18.15 9.95
CA MET A 58 12.60 17.64 10.10
C MET A 58 13.22 17.34 8.74
N THR A 59 14.25 18.11 8.41
CA THR A 59 15.05 17.95 7.19
C THR A 59 16.02 16.78 7.32
N LEU A 60 16.49 16.30 6.16
CA LEU A 60 17.43 15.18 6.07
C LEU A 60 18.76 15.46 6.79
N GLU A 61 19.15 16.73 6.91
CA GLU A 61 20.36 17.14 7.63
C GLU A 61 20.14 17.21 9.14
N GLU A 62 19.00 17.72 9.61
CA GLU A 62 18.66 17.72 11.05
C GLU A 62 18.60 16.27 11.59
N ALA A 63 18.06 15.33 10.81
CA ALA A 63 18.04 13.91 11.16
C ALA A 63 19.45 13.27 11.23
N ARG A 64 20.41 13.78 10.46
CA ARG A 64 21.82 13.32 10.51
C ARG A 64 22.54 13.89 11.72
N GLU A 65 22.35 15.17 12.02
CA GLU A 65 22.94 15.82 13.19
C GLU A 65 22.46 15.18 14.50
N GLU A 66 21.16 14.90 14.63
CA GLU A 66 20.62 14.23 15.82
C GLU A 66 21.31 12.88 16.07
N ARG A 67 21.54 12.09 15.00
CA ARG A 67 22.24 10.79 15.07
C ARG A 67 23.73 10.89 15.38
N LEU A 68 24.37 12.00 15.00
CA LEU A 68 25.79 12.24 15.30
C LEU A 68 25.99 12.73 16.75
N ASN A 69 25.04 13.51 17.27
CA ASN A 69 25.13 14.16 18.57
C ASN A 69 24.57 13.33 19.74
N THR A 70 24.01 12.13 19.49
CA THR A 70 23.54 11.20 20.53
C THR A 70 24.62 10.21 21.03
N ILE A 71 25.90 10.43 20.69
CA ILE A 71 27.08 9.72 21.21
C ILE A 71 27.92 10.69 22.02
#